data_AF-A0A2S1ZB14-F1
#
_entry.id   AF-A0A2S1ZB14-F1
#
_cell.length_a   1.000
_cell.length_b   1.000
_cell.length_c   1.000
_cell.angle_alpha   90.00
_cell.angle_beta   90.00
_cell.angle_gamma   90.00
#
_symmetry.space_group_name_H-M   'P 1'
#
loop_
_entity.id
_entity.type
_entity.pdbx_description
1 polymer ?
#
loop_
_entity_poly.entity_id
_entity_poly.type
_entity_poly.pdbx_seq_one_letter_code
_entity_poly.pdbx_strand_id
1 'polypeptide(L)' 'WNFYNSFFFVITVVSTIGYGNLAPSCTLSRILMILYALIGIPINGILLASLGEFFSMTLLRARHR' A
#
# COMPACT_ATOMS: atom_id res chain seq x y z
N TRP A 1 17.80 5.15 2.91
CA TRP A 1 17.21 5.34 1.56
C TRP A 1 17.98 4.52 0.53
N ASN A 2 17.70 3.21 0.45
CA ASN A 2 18.12 2.36 -0.67
C ASN A 2 16.85 1.89 -1.39
N PHE A 3 16.96 1.26 -2.57
CA PHE A 3 15.78 0.87 -3.36
C PHE A 3 14.74 0.08 -2.55
N TYR A 4 15.17 -0.97 -1.85
CA TYR A 4 14.29 -1.82 -1.04
C TYR A 4 13.57 -1.05 0.08
N ASN A 5 14.31 -0.24 0.84
CA ASN A 5 13.73 0.57 1.92
C ASN A 5 12.77 1.64 1.38
N SER A 6 13.08 2.24 0.23
CA SER A 6 12.21 3.22 -0.44
C SER A 6 10.93 2.55 -0.96
N PHE A 7 11.05 1.37 -1.56
CA PHE A 7 9.92 0.59 -2.04
C PHE A 7 9.00 0.14 -0.89
N PHE A 8 9.60 -0.37 0.19
CA PHE A 8 8.86 -0.70 1.41
C PHE A 8 8.16 0.53 2.01
N PHE A 9 8.86 1.66 2.09
CA PHE A 9 8.29 2.92 2.58
C PHE A 9 7.03 3.31 1.79
N VAL A 10 7.08 3.36 0.46
CA VAL A 10 5.91 3.76 -0.34
C VAL A 10 4.73 2.79 -0.20
N ILE A 11 4.99 1.48 -0.08
CA ILE A 11 3.95 0.48 0.20
C ILE A 11 3.27 0.75 1.54
N THR A 12 4.05 1.03 2.59
CA THR A 12 3.49 1.31 3.92
C THR A 12 2.67 2.60 3.97
N VAL A 13 2.99 3.58 3.12
CA VAL A 13 2.21 4.82 2.95
C VAL A 13 0.85 4.52 2.32
N VAL A 14 0.80 3.84 1.17
CA VAL A 14 -0.47 3.54 0.48
C VAL A 14 -1.32 2.50 1.21
N SER A 15 -0.70 1.68 2.05
CA SER A 15 -1.38 0.74 2.95
C SER A 15 -1.84 1.40 4.26
N THR A 16 -1.62 2.71 4.41
CA THR A 16 -1.96 3.49 5.61
C THR A 16 -1.34 2.98 6.91
N ILE A 17 -0.25 2.18 6.84
CA ILE A 17 0.45 1.64 8.00
C ILE A 17 1.36 2.71 8.62
N GLY A 18 2.19 3.35 7.79
CA GLY A 18 2.97 4.53 8.18
C GLY A 18 3.86 4.37 9.43
N TYR A 19 4.77 3.38 9.46
CA TYR A 19 5.65 3.13 10.61
C TYR A 19 6.49 4.33 11.10
N GLY A 20 6.72 5.34 10.25
CA GLY A 20 7.41 6.58 10.63
C GLY A 20 8.92 6.46 10.85
N ASN A 21 9.51 5.26 10.71
CA ASN A 21 10.96 5.05 10.81
C ASN A 21 11.77 5.71 9.67
N LEU A 22 11.11 5.95 8.52
CA LEU A 22 11.63 6.63 7.35
C LEU A 22 10.61 7.71 6.98
N ALA A 23 11.08 8.94 6.83
CA ALA A 23 10.24 10.07 6.45
C ALA A 23 11.01 11.07 5.58
N PRO A 24 10.38 11.66 4.56
CA PRO A 24 11.00 12.69 3.74
C PRO A 24 11.32 13.93 4.58
N SER A 25 12.58 14.38 4.51
CA SER A 25 13.06 15.57 5.23
C SER A 25 12.75 16.88 4.50
N CYS A 26 12.73 16.88 3.17
CA CYS A 26 12.52 18.08 2.36
C CYS A 26 11.03 18.41 2.17
N THR A 27 10.69 19.71 2.12
CA THR A 27 9.31 20.18 1.89
C THR A 27 8.76 19.67 0.56
N LEU A 28 9.55 19.72 -0.52
CA LEU A 28 9.13 19.24 -1.83
C LEU A 28 8.78 17.75 -1.82
N SER A 29 9.62 16.90 -1.21
CA SER A 29 9.37 15.46 -1.16
C SER A 29 8.18 15.11 -0.27
N ARG A 30 7.90 15.90 0.78
CA ARG A 30 6.66 15.77 1.56
C ARG A 30 5.42 16.05 0.72
N ILE A 31 5.41 17.13 -0.06
CA ILE A 31 4.30 17.46 -0.96
C ILE A 31 4.09 16.35 -2.01
N LEU A 32 5.16 15.87 -2.63
CA LEU A 32 5.09 14.76 -3.58
C LEU A 32 4.52 13.48 -2.94
N MET A 33 4.91 13.17 -1.70
CA MET A 33 4.34 12.02 -0.98
C MET A 33 2.87 12.19 -0.62
N ILE A 34 2.41 13.41 -0.32
CA ILE A 34 0.98 13.68 -0.10
C ILE A 34 0.19 13.41 -1.38
N LEU A 35 0.65 13.93 -2.52
CA LEU A 35 -0.01 13.69 -3.82
C LEU A 35 -0.01 12.20 -4.19
N TYR A 36 1.11 11.51 -3.94
CA TYR A 36 1.21 10.08 -4.14
C TYR A 36 0.22 9.31 -3.26
N ALA A 37 0.10 9.66 -1.98
CA ALA A 37 -0.83 9.01 -1.06
C ALA A 37 -2.30 9.22 -1.45
N LEU A 38 -2.68 10.42 -1.90
CA LEU A 38 -4.05 10.72 -2.33
C LEU A 38 -4.56 9.80 -3.44
N ILE A 39 -3.67 9.41 -4.37
CA ILE A 39 -4.01 8.51 -5.49
C ILE A 39 -3.76 7.05 -5.10
N GLY A 40 -2.66 6.79 -4.40
CA GLY A 40 -2.24 5.44 -4.05
C GLY A 40 -3.15 4.74 -3.04
N ILE A 41 -3.68 5.45 -2.04
CA ILE A 41 -4.57 4.86 -1.02
C ILE A 41 -5.87 4.32 -1.65
N PRO A 42 -6.62 5.07 -2.48
CA PRO A 42 -7.80 4.54 -3.17
C PRO A 42 -7.50 3.32 -4.05
N ILE A 43 -6.43 3.39 -4.85
CA ILE A 43 -6.02 2.27 -5.72
C ILE A 43 -5.69 1.03 -4.89
N ASN A 44 -4.93 1.20 -3.80
CA ASN A 44 -4.58 0.12 -2.90
C ASN A 44 -5.83 -0.47 -2.22
N GLY A 45 -6.83 0.35 -1.88
CA GLY A 45 -8.12 -0.10 -1.36
C GLY A 45 -8.89 -0.99 -2.36
N ILE A 46 -8.95 -0.58 -3.63
CA ILE A 46 -9.58 -1.38 -4.71
C ILE A 46 -8.84 -2.71 -4.90
N LEU A 47 -7.51 -2.67 -4.90
CA LEU A 47 -6.67 -3.87 -4.99
C LEU A 47 -6.95 -4.81 -3.82
N LEU A 48 -7.00 -4.28 -2.59
CA LEU A 48 -7.24 -5.09 -1.39
C LEU A 48 -8.63 -5.73 -1.42
N ALA A 49 -9.66 -5.01 -1.86
CA ALA A 49 -11.01 -5.56 -2.03
C ALA A 49 -11.02 -6.71 -3.05
N SER A 50 -10.39 -6.50 -4.22
CA SER A 50 -10.28 -7.51 -5.29
C SER A 50 -9.54 -8.77 -4.81
N LEU A 51 -8.46 -8.58 -4.04
CA LEU A 51 -7.72 -9.69 -3.43
C LEU A 51 -8.57 -10.43 -2.40
N GLY A 52 -9.34 -9.71 -1.58
CA GLY A 52 -10.26 -10.30 -0.61
C GLY A 52 -11.30 -11.21 -1.28
N GLU A 53 -11.90 -10.76 -2.38
CA GLU A 53 -12.83 -11.58 -3.18
C GLU A 53 -12.15 -12.81 -3.80
N PHE A 54 -10.96 -12.62 -4.38
CA PHE A 54 -10.19 -13.71 -4.97
C PHE A 54 -9.85 -14.80 -3.95
N PHE A 55 -9.36 -14.41 -2.77
CA PHE A 55 -9.04 -15.36 -1.71
C PHE A 55 -10.30 -16.03 -1.16
N SER A 56 -11.38 -15.28 -0.95
CA SER A 56 -12.67 -15.85 -0.52
C SER A 56 -13.16 -16.93 -1.49
N MET A 57 -13.17 -16.64 -2.79
CA MET A 57 -13.56 -17.59 -3.82
C MET A 57 -12.66 -18.84 -3.85
N THR A 58 -11.35 -18.64 -3.72
CA THR A 58 -10.38 -19.74 -3.71
C THR A 58 -10.55 -20.63 -2.48
N LEU A 59 -10.75 -20.04 -1.31
CA LEU A 59 -10.98 -20.76 -0.05
C LEU A 59 -12.30 -21.53 -0.06
N LEU A 60 -13.38 -20.91 -0.56
CA LEU A 60 -14.66 -21.60 -0.72
C LEU A 60 -14.55 -22.80 -1.66
N ARG A 61 -13.84 -22.65 -2.79
CA ARG A 61 -13.57 -23.75 -3.73
C ARG A 61 -12.72 -24.86 -3.09
N ALA A 62 -11.75 -24.50 -2.26
CA ALA A 62 -10.93 -25.49 -1.53
C ALA A 62 -11.75 -26.23 -0.45
N ARG A 63 -12.69 -25.56 0.21
CA ARG A 63 -13.59 -26.17 1.22
C ARG A 63 -14.61 -27.14 0.62
N HIS A 64 -14.98 -26.94 -0.64
CA HIS A 64 -15.91 -27.82 -1.37
C HIS A 64 -15.20 -28.98 -2.11
N ARG A 65 -13.88 -29.13 -1.95
CA ARG A 65 -13.13 -30.34 -2.29
C ARG A 65 -12.87 -31.15 -1.03
#